data_AF-A0A0S1GNM4-F1
#
_entry.id   AF-A0A0S1GNM4-F1
#
_cell.length_a   1.000
_cell.length_b   1.000
_cell.length_c   1.000
_cell.angle_alpha   90.00
_cell.angle_beta   90.00
_cell.angle_gamma   90.00
#
_symmetry.space_group_name_H-M   'P 1'
#
loop_
_entity.id
_entity.type
_entity.pdbx_description
1 polymer ?
#
loop_
_entity_poly.entity_id
_entity_poly.type
_entity_poly.pdbx_seq_one_letter_code
_entity_poly.pdbx_strand_id
1 'polypeptide(L)'
;MAKEQIKRLKAIKIRVSEEELASLRAGCPKAQLAEWMREHCLGFSQSRRATTPTVDPVLLRQIAGIGNNLNQIARRINAGELTALEKVHYLAALNYLGRELEGVRRDHQVP
;
A
#
# COMPACT_ATOMS: atom_id res chain seq x y z
N MET A 1 -6.78 -8.58 -5.67
CA MET A 1 -8.23 -8.74 -5.44
C MET A 1 -8.59 -8.06 -4.12
N ALA A 2 -9.24 -6.90 -4.17
CA ALA A 2 -9.66 -6.21 -2.95
C ALA A 2 -10.63 -7.12 -2.18
N LYS A 3 -10.29 -7.50 -0.95
CA LYS A 3 -11.23 -8.21 -0.07
C LYS A 3 -12.44 -7.30 0.12
N GLU A 4 -13.56 -7.68 -0.46
CA GLU A 4 -14.84 -7.02 -0.27
C GLU A 4 -15.11 -6.96 1.24
N GLN A 5 -15.23 -5.75 1.79
CA GLN A 5 -15.49 -5.58 3.21
C GLN A 5 -16.90 -6.07 3.52
N ILE A 6 -17.03 -7.31 3.97
CA ILE A 6 -18.29 -7.89 4.42
C ILE A 6 -18.82 -7.01 5.57
N LYS A 7 -19.89 -6.26 5.31
CA LYS A 7 -20.54 -5.41 6.32
C LYS A 7 -21.19 -6.29 7.38
N ARG A 8 -20.81 -6.09 8.65
CA ARG A 8 -21.35 -6.82 9.81
C ARG A 8 -22.63 -6.14 10.27
N LEU A 9 -23.79 -6.75 9.96
CA LEU A 9 -25.11 -6.18 10.25
C LEU A 9 -25.73 -6.68 11.56
N LYS A 10 -25.21 -7.77 12.14
CA LYS A 10 -25.73 -8.38 13.37
C LYS A 10 -24.85 -8.05 14.58
N ALA A 11 -25.48 -7.78 15.72
CA ALA A 11 -24.82 -7.49 16.99
C ALA A 11 -25.15 -8.55 18.05
N ILE A 12 -24.17 -8.91 18.87
CA ILE A 12 -24.33 -9.83 20.01
C ILE A 12 -24.23 -8.98 21.28
N LYS A 13 -25.30 -8.95 22.09
CA LYS A 13 -25.32 -8.28 23.39
C LYS A 13 -25.20 -9.34 24.49
N ILE A 14 -24.16 -9.24 25.30
CA ILE A 14 -23.88 -10.15 26.41
C ILE A 14 -24.03 -9.36 27.71
N ARG A 15 -24.76 -9.92 28.68
CA ARG A 15 -24.78 -9.40 30.06
C ARG A 15 -23.65 -10.06 30.82
N VAL A 16 -22.86 -9.27 31.53
CA VAL A 16 -21.71 -9.73 32.30
C VAL A 16 -21.72 -9.07 33.67
N SER A 17 -21.14 -9.74 34.66
CA SER A 17 -20.79 -9.14 35.95
C SER A 17 -19.60 -8.18 35.80
N GLU A 18 -19.28 -7.43 36.86
CA GLU A 18 -18.16 -6.50 36.86
C GLU A 18 -16.81 -7.25 36.81
N GLU A 19 -16.71 -8.39 37.50
CA GLU A 19 -15.53 -9.26 37.50
C GLU A 19 -15.30 -9.91 36.13
N GLU A 20 -16.37 -10.34 35.47
CA GLU A 20 -16.31 -10.90 34.12
C GLU A 20 -15.86 -9.84 33.11
N LEU A 21 -16.36 -8.61 33.22
CA LEU A 21 -15.94 -7.50 32.36
C LEU A 21 -14.45 -7.16 32.58
N ALA A 22 -13.99 -7.14 33.83
CA ALA A 22 -12.59 -6.90 34.17
C ALA A 22 -11.69 -8.00 33.60
N SER A 23 -12.10 -9.26 33.73
CA SER A 23 -11.37 -10.42 33.19
C SER A 23 -11.28 -10.37 31.65
N LEU A 24 -12.38 -10.02 30.97
CA LEU A 24 -12.41 -9.84 29.52
C LEU A 24 -11.51 -8.70 29.04
N ARG A 25 -11.43 -7.61 29.80
CA ARG A 25 -10.53 -6.48 29.49
C ARG A 25 -9.07 -6.84 29.73
N ALA A 26 -8.77 -7.52 30.84
CA ALA A 26 -7.41 -7.96 31.16
C ALA A 26 -6.87 -8.97 30.13
N GLY A 27 -7.74 -9.86 29.63
CA GLY A 27 -7.39 -10.84 28.60
C GLY A 27 -7.30 -10.27 27.17
N CYS A 28 -7.66 -8.99 26.95
CA CYS A 28 -7.68 -8.37 25.62
C CYS A 28 -6.38 -7.59 25.35
N PRO A 29 -5.41 -8.13 24.59
CA PRO A 29 -4.19 -7.42 24.22
C PRO A 29 -4.41 -6.34 23.13
N LYS A 30 -5.64 -6.18 22.64
CA LYS A 30 -6.00 -5.27 21.56
C LYS A 30 -6.81 -4.07 22.06
N ALA A 31 -6.75 -2.98 21.30
CA ALA A 31 -7.54 -1.77 21.58
C ALA A 31 -9.06 -2.01 21.52
N GLN A 32 -9.52 -3.04 20.81
CA GLN A 32 -10.95 -3.36 20.66
C GLN A 32 -11.27 -4.80 21.08
N LEU A 33 -12.07 -4.97 22.13
CA LEU A 33 -12.53 -6.26 22.63
C LEU A 33 -13.25 -7.09 21.55
N ALA A 34 -14.01 -6.44 20.67
CA ALA A 34 -14.72 -7.12 19.59
C ALA A 34 -13.77 -7.72 18.53
N GLU A 35 -12.57 -7.15 18.34
CA GLU A 35 -11.56 -7.73 17.45
C GLU A 35 -10.96 -8.98 18.07
N TRP A 36 -10.55 -8.88 19.34
CA TRP A 36 -10.02 -10.00 20.10
C TRP A 36 -11.01 -11.16 20.25
N MET A 37 -12.28 -10.88 20.58
CA MET A 37 -13.33 -11.90 20.69
C MET A 37 -13.55 -12.67 19.38
N ARG A 38 -13.40 -12.05 18.21
CA ARG A 38 -13.55 -12.77 16.94
C ARG A 38 -12.37 -13.70 16.66
N GLU A 39 -11.17 -13.25 16.99
CA GLU A 39 -9.97 -14.09 16.87
C GLU A 39 -10.01 -15.26 17.84
N HIS A 40 -10.38 -14.99 19.09
CA HIS A 40 -10.39 -15.98 20.16
C HIS A 40 -11.57 -16.95 20.07
N CYS A 41 -12.79 -16.48 19.80
CA CYS A 41 -13.98 -17.33 19.78
C CYS A 41 -14.29 -17.95 18.42
N LEU A 42 -13.83 -17.36 17.30
CA LEU A 42 -14.14 -17.85 15.95
C LEU A 42 -12.90 -18.35 15.20
N GLY A 43 -11.71 -18.29 15.81
CA GLY A 43 -10.44 -18.73 15.20
C GLY A 43 -9.99 -17.90 13.98
N PHE A 44 -10.69 -16.81 13.65
CA PHE A 44 -10.36 -15.96 12.51
C PHE A 44 -9.34 -14.92 12.91
N SER A 45 -8.04 -15.24 12.79
CA SER A 45 -6.98 -14.22 12.72
C SER A 45 -7.33 -13.24 11.60
N GLN A 46 -7.69 -12.00 11.93
CA GLN A 46 -7.80 -10.98 10.90
C GLN A 46 -6.41 -10.83 10.28
N SER A 47 -6.28 -11.24 9.01
CA SER A 47 -5.08 -11.02 8.19
C SER A 47 -4.56 -9.62 8.49
N ARG A 48 -3.42 -9.54 9.19
CA ARG A 48 -2.75 -8.28 9.50
C ARG A 48 -2.79 -7.44 8.23
N ARG A 49 -3.18 -6.16 8.32
CA ARG A 49 -2.90 -5.21 7.25
C ARG A 49 -1.45 -5.45 6.86
N ALA A 50 -1.22 -5.78 5.59
CA ALA A 50 0.13 -6.03 5.10
C ALA A 50 0.99 -4.88 5.61
N THR A 51 1.95 -5.19 6.47
CA THR A 51 2.87 -4.21 7.01
C THR A 51 3.62 -3.67 5.81
N THR A 52 3.30 -2.45 5.42
CA THR A 52 4.02 -1.77 4.35
C THR A 52 5.48 -1.78 4.77
N PRO A 53 6.40 -2.27 3.91
CA PRO A 53 7.81 -2.26 4.25
C PRO A 53 8.22 -0.84 4.63
N THR A 54 9.02 -0.72 5.69
CA THR A 54 9.54 0.58 6.12
C THR A 54 10.61 0.99 5.10
N VAL A 55 10.19 1.77 4.10
CA VAL A 55 11.07 2.30 3.05
C VAL A 55 11.56 3.69 3.47
N ASP A 56 12.82 4.00 3.17
CA ASP A 56 13.39 5.33 3.39
C ASP A 56 12.50 6.42 2.75
N PRO A 57 12.01 7.41 3.52
CA PRO A 57 11.21 8.52 3.01
C PRO A 57 11.89 9.33 1.90
N VAL A 58 13.22 9.43 1.91
CA VAL A 58 13.99 10.13 0.87
C VAL A 58 13.90 9.37 -0.44
N LEU A 59 14.06 8.04 -0.40
CA LEU A 59 13.93 7.18 -1.57
C LEU A 59 12.52 7.26 -2.17
N LEU A 60 11.48 7.19 -1.34
CA LEU A 60 10.09 7.33 -1.80
C LEU A 60 9.85 8.67 -2.50
N ARG A 61 10.42 9.75 -1.95
CA ARG A 61 10.30 11.09 -2.55
C ARG A 61 10.99 11.18 -3.90
N GLN A 62 12.17 10.58 -4.04
CA GLN A 62 12.89 10.54 -5.31
C GLN A 62 12.12 9.74 -6.36
N ILE A 63 11.60 8.57 -6.00
CA ILE A 63 10.79 7.73 -6.89
C ILE A 63 9.51 8.48 -7.32
N ALA A 64 8.83 9.15 -6.40
CA ALA A 64 7.67 9.97 -6.72
C ALA A 64 8.03 11.15 -7.66
N GLY A 65 9.20 11.76 -7.48
CA GLY A 65 9.73 12.78 -8.38
C GLY A 65 9.96 12.26 -9.80
N ILE A 66 10.54 11.07 -9.93
CA ILE A 66 10.72 10.39 -11.23
C ILE A 66 9.37 10.12 -11.89
N GLY A 67 8.40 9.59 -11.14
CA GLY A 67 7.04 9.33 -11.63
C GLY A 67 6.33 10.61 -12.11
N ASN A 68 6.51 11.73 -11.38
CA ASN A 68 5.96 13.02 -11.77
C ASN A 68 6.57 13.56 -13.07
N ASN A 69 7.88 13.38 -13.28
CA ASN A 69 8.54 13.78 -14.52
C ASN A 69 8.06 12.95 -15.71
N LEU A 70 7.93 11.62 -15.54
CA LEU A 70 7.36 10.74 -16.57
C LEU A 70 5.92 11.12 -16.92
N ASN A 71 5.09 11.44 -15.93
CA ASN A 71 3.71 11.87 -16.15
C ASN A 71 3.63 13.21 -16.89
N GLN A 72 4.56 14.14 -16.64
CA GLN A 72 4.65 15.40 -17.39
C GLN A 72 5.01 15.16 -18.87
N ILE A 73 5.97 14.27 -19.13
CA ILE A 73 6.34 13.87 -20.50
C ILE A 73 5.13 13.23 -21.20
N ALA A 74 4.45 12.29 -20.55
CA ALA A 74 3.27 11.64 -21.11
C ALA A 74 2.15 12.65 -21.42
N ARG A 75 1.88 13.59 -20.51
CA ARG A 75 0.91 14.66 -20.75
C ARG A 75 1.31 15.56 -21.92
N ARG A 76 2.60 15.91 -22.04
CA ARG A 76 3.10 16.74 -23.15
C ARG A 76 2.94 16.03 -24.50
N ILE A 77 3.21 14.73 -24.54
CA ILE A 77 2.99 13.88 -25.71
C ILE A 77 1.50 13.81 -26.07
N ASN A 78 0.62 13.70 -25.07
CA ASN A 78 -0.82 13.58 -25.29
C ASN A 78 -1.53 14.91 -25.57
N ALA A 79 -0.90 16.06 -25.29
CA ALA A 79 -1.52 17.38 -25.37
C ALA A 79 -1.46 18.06 -26.75
N GLY A 80 -0.84 17.47 -27.78
CA GLY A 80 -0.85 18.06 -29.12
C GLY A 80 0.05 17.35 -30.13
N GLU A 81 -0.05 17.76 -31.40
CA GLU A 81 0.74 17.25 -32.53
C GLU A 81 2.23 17.55 -32.35
N LEU A 82 2.93 16.65 -31.67
CA LEU A 82 4.39 16.64 -31.70
C LEU A 82 4.85 16.43 -33.14
N THR A 83 5.81 17.25 -33.56
CA THR A 83 6.55 17.02 -34.80
C THR A 83 7.27 15.67 -34.72
N ALA A 84 7.57 15.07 -35.88
CA ALA A 84 8.30 13.79 -35.93
C ALA A 84 9.65 13.87 -35.17
N LEU A 85 10.32 15.02 -35.24
CA LEU A 85 11.59 15.27 -34.55
C LEU A 85 11.43 15.30 -33.01
N GLU A 86 10.38 15.95 -32.51
CA GLU A 86 10.10 15.99 -31.07
C GLU A 86 9.75 14.60 -30.54
N LYS A 87 8.96 13.81 -31.28
CA LYS A 87 8.65 12.41 -30.92
C LYS A 87 9.92 11.57 -30.78
N VAL A 88 10.86 11.71 -31.73
CA VAL A 88 12.15 11.00 -31.69
C VAL A 88 12.97 11.43 -30.47
N HIS A 89 13.01 12.73 -30.15
CA HIS A 89 13.70 13.24 -28.96
C HIS A 89 13.11 12.68 -27.66
N TYR A 90 11.78 12.69 -27.51
CA TYR A 90 11.12 12.14 -26.33
C TYR A 90 11.32 10.63 -26.20
N LEU A 91 11.22 9.87 -27.31
CA LEU A 91 11.46 8.43 -27.31
C LEU A 91 12.91 8.09 -26.94
N ALA A 92 13.89 8.84 -27.45
CA ALA A 92 15.30 8.67 -27.10
C ALA A 92 15.56 8.95 -25.61
N ALA A 93 15.01 10.04 -25.07
CA ALA A 93 15.14 10.39 -23.66
C ALA A 93 14.47 9.34 -22.74
N LEU A 94 13.29 8.85 -23.10
CA LEU A 94 12.60 7.79 -22.35
C LEU A 94 13.37 6.46 -22.41
N ASN A 95 13.93 6.10 -23.57
CA ASN A 95 14.74 4.89 -23.70
C ASN A 95 16.02 4.98 -22.85
N TYR A 96 16.69 6.13 -22.87
CA TYR A 96 17.87 6.39 -22.03
C TYR A 96 17.54 6.22 -20.54
N LEU A 97 16.47 6.87 -20.06
CA LEU A 97 16.03 6.75 -18.66
C LEU A 97 15.66 5.31 -18.29
N GLY A 98 15.02 4.56 -19.21
CA GLY A 98 14.69 3.15 -19.01
C GLY A 98 15.94 2.29 -18.80
N ARG A 99 17.00 2.49 -19.60
CA ARG A 99 18.26 1.74 -19.49
C ARG A 99 19.02 2.06 -18.21
N GLU A 100 19.07 3.33 -17.81
CA GLU A 100 19.70 3.76 -16.55
C GLU A 100 19.00 3.14 -15.35
N LEU A 101 17.66 3.15 -15.32
CA LEU A 101 16.88 2.53 -14.24
C LEU A 101 17.05 1.01 -14.20
N GLU A 102 17.18 0.34 -15.35
CA GLU A 102 17.52 -1.08 -15.40
C GLU A 102 18.94 -1.36 -14.88
N GLY A 103 19.90 -0.46 -15.12
CA GLY A 103 21.23 -0.49 -14.50
C GLY A 103 21.15 -0.46 -12.98
N VAL A 104 20.55 0.61 -12.44
CA VAL A 104 20.34 0.79 -10.99
C VAL A 104 19.60 -0.39 -10.36
N ARG A 105 18.58 -0.94 -11.04
CA ARG A 105 17.85 -2.12 -10.54
C ARG A 105 18.72 -3.37 -10.48
N ARG A 106 19.61 -3.59 -11.45
CA ARG A 106 20.53 -4.73 -11.43
C ARG A 106 21.57 -4.58 -10.32
N ASP A 107 22.13 -3.38 -10.16
CA ASP A 107 23.17 -3.10 -9.18
C ASP A 107 22.66 -3.19 -7.73
N HIS A 108 21.35 -3.02 -7.53
CA HIS A 108 20.70 -3.08 -6.23
C HIS A 108 19.69 -4.23 -6.08
N GLN A 109 19.76 -5.26 -6.94
CA GLN A 109 19.08 -6.52 -6.66
C GLN A 109 19.79 -7.23 -5.50
N VAL A 110 19.21 -7.12 -4.31
CA VAL A 110 19.57 -8.00 -3.18
C VAL A 110 19.19 -9.43 -3.57
N PRO A 111 20.09 -10.42 -3.46
CA PRO A 111 19.79 -11.82 -3.77
C PRO A 111 18.68 -12.40 -2.88
#